data_AF-A0A8X7R3B5-F1
#
_entry.id   AF-A0A8X7R3B5-F1
#
_cell.length_a   1.000
_cell.length_b   1.000
_cell.length_c   1.000
_cell.angle_alpha   90.00
_cell.angle_beta   90.00
_cell.angle_gamma   90.00
#
_symmetry.space_group_name_H-M   'P 1'
#
loop_
_entity.id
_entity.type
_entity.pdbx_description
1 polymer ?
#
loop_
_entity_poly.entity_id
_entity_poly.type
_entity_poly.pdbx_seq_one_letter_code
_entity_poly.pdbx_strand_id
1 'polypeptide(L)'
;MRLNRFYGSKSKNVFRVADPDVTISFTCNSVLSPLENSPVQFPEDRFRFYGHEEFEAVCDLRGAVYDFVGHIKLVNEQVLNDGIVLDEGDKASTRRVLVHVQTHDGPVMKLNLWDKAATDFYEKFKAHGNTPSVILVTTVNPK
;
A
#
# COMPACT_ATOMS: atom_id res chain seq x y z
N MET A 1 -12.90 7.47 -14.98
CA MET A 1 -14.15 7.91 -14.31
C MET A 1 -14.24 9.43 -14.36
N ARG A 2 -15.44 10.02 -14.46
CA ARG A 2 -15.67 11.47 -14.41
C ARG A 2 -16.38 11.84 -13.12
N LEU A 3 -15.85 12.82 -12.39
CA LEU A 3 -16.46 13.40 -11.19
C LEU A 3 -16.99 14.80 -11.50
N ASN A 4 -18.26 15.07 -11.20
CA ASN A 4 -18.89 16.38 -11.32
C ASN A 4 -19.45 16.83 -9.97
N ARG A 5 -19.67 18.15 -9.83
CA ARG A 5 -20.30 18.77 -8.64
C ARG A 5 -19.54 18.46 -7.35
N PHE A 6 -18.26 18.78 -7.34
CA PHE A 6 -17.35 18.63 -6.20
C PHE A 6 -16.84 20.00 -5.73
N TYR A 7 -16.30 20.05 -4.51
CA TYR A 7 -15.59 21.23 -4.01
C TYR A 7 -14.09 20.99 -4.00
N GLY A 8 -13.32 21.95 -4.49
CA GLY A 8 -11.86 21.98 -4.34
C GLY A 8 -11.46 22.88 -3.17
N SER A 9 -10.47 22.46 -2.39
CA SER A 9 -9.88 23.27 -1.32
C SER A 9 -8.38 23.03 -1.23
N LYS A 10 -7.64 23.92 -0.56
CA LYS A 10 -6.20 23.74 -0.38
C LYS A 10 -5.92 22.56 0.55
N SER A 11 -5.01 21.67 0.14
CA SER A 11 -4.61 20.50 0.91
C SER A 11 -3.91 20.90 2.21
N LYS A 12 -4.19 20.16 3.28
CA LYS A 12 -3.41 20.27 4.52
C LYS A 12 -2.11 19.47 4.35
N ASN A 13 -0.97 20.10 4.61
CA ASN A 13 0.36 19.51 4.41
C ASN A 13 0.65 18.26 5.26
N VAL A 14 -0.19 17.98 6.26
CA VAL A 14 0.07 16.95 7.28
C VAL A 14 -0.32 15.54 6.82
N PHE A 15 -1.13 15.40 5.77
CA PHE A 15 -1.70 14.12 5.32
C PHE A 15 -1.72 14.02 3.79
N ARG A 16 -0.63 14.42 3.14
CA ARG A 16 -0.59 14.52 1.68
C ARG A 16 0.02 13.27 1.07
N VAL A 17 -0.81 12.51 0.36
CA VAL A 17 -0.41 11.30 -0.35
C VAL A 17 -0.19 11.57 -1.86
N ALA A 18 -0.53 12.77 -2.35
CA ALA A 18 -0.46 13.12 -3.76
C ALA A 18 0.18 14.50 -4.00
N ASP A 19 0.88 14.67 -5.12
CA ASP A 19 1.57 15.92 -5.51
C ASP A 19 0.70 17.16 -5.74
N PRO A 20 -0.60 17.08 -6.05
CA PRO A 20 -1.45 18.28 -6.15
C PRO A 20 -1.70 18.94 -4.79
N ASP A 21 -1.71 20.28 -4.72
CA ASP A 21 -1.93 21.05 -3.48
C ASP A 21 -3.42 21.33 -3.22
N VAL A 22 -4.28 20.62 -3.95
CA VAL A 22 -5.72 20.70 -3.88
C VAL A 22 -6.30 19.36 -3.41
N THR A 23 -7.27 19.44 -2.50
CA THR A 23 -8.11 18.32 -2.04
C THR A 23 -9.50 18.48 -2.63
N ILE A 24 -10.05 17.37 -3.15
CA ILE A 24 -11.43 17.30 -3.65
C ILE A 24 -12.33 16.73 -2.54
N SER A 25 -13.40 17.44 -2.23
CA SER A 25 -14.43 17.02 -1.28
C SER A 25 -15.72 16.64 -2.00
N PHE A 26 -16.24 15.45 -1.67
CA PHE A 26 -17.52 14.96 -2.15
C PHE A 26 -18.66 15.55 -1.32
N THR A 27 -19.80 15.76 -1.97
CA THR A 27 -21.05 16.19 -1.33
C THR A 27 -22.19 15.28 -1.74
N CYS A 28 -23.35 15.46 -1.12
CA CYS A 28 -24.58 14.76 -1.51
C CYS A 28 -24.98 15.01 -2.98
N ASN A 29 -24.48 16.08 -3.61
CA ASN A 29 -24.77 16.41 -5.00
C ASN A 29 -23.68 15.94 -5.98
N SER A 30 -22.61 15.33 -5.48
CA SER A 30 -21.50 14.86 -6.32
C SER A 30 -21.93 13.68 -7.19
N VAL A 31 -21.53 13.70 -8.46
CA VAL A 31 -21.92 12.69 -9.45
C VAL A 31 -20.67 12.04 -10.02
N LEU A 32 -20.58 10.72 -9.87
CA LEU A 32 -19.58 9.86 -10.52
C LEU A 32 -20.21 9.17 -11.73
N SER A 33 -19.58 9.27 -12.89
CA SER A 33 -20.00 8.56 -14.10
C SER A 33 -18.82 7.87 -14.78
N PRO A 34 -19.06 6.79 -15.54
CA PRO A 34 -18.07 6.26 -16.47
C PRO A 34 -17.55 7.36 -17.40
N LEU A 35 -16.29 7.24 -17.82
CA LEU A 35 -15.70 8.11 -18.83
C LEU A 35 -15.34 7.23 -20.03
N GLU A 36 -16.15 7.30 -21.08
CA GLU A 36 -15.91 6.60 -22.34
C GLU A 36 -15.05 7.49 -23.24
N ASN A 37 -14.01 6.92 -23.86
CA ASN A 37 -13.12 7.59 -24.81
C ASN A 37 -12.50 8.89 -24.27
N SER A 38 -11.65 8.77 -23.25
CA SER A 38 -10.89 9.92 -22.75
C SER A 38 -9.99 10.50 -23.84
N PRO A 39 -10.07 11.81 -24.14
CA PRO A 39 -9.16 12.45 -25.10
C PRO A 39 -7.72 12.56 -24.57
N VAL A 40 -7.52 12.27 -23.29
CA VAL A 40 -6.22 12.29 -22.60
C VAL A 40 -5.99 10.92 -21.99
N GLN A 41 -4.81 10.35 -22.24
CA GLN A 41 -4.38 9.14 -21.56
C GLN A 41 -4.13 9.46 -20.09
N PHE A 42 -4.81 8.76 -19.19
CA PHE A 42 -4.48 8.84 -17.78
C PHE A 42 -3.09 8.25 -17.59
N PRO A 43 -2.19 8.93 -16.85
CA PRO A 43 -0.95 8.30 -16.44
C PRO A 43 -1.28 7.00 -15.73
N GLU A 44 -0.61 5.92 -16.11
CA GLU A 44 -0.61 4.71 -15.29
C GLU A 44 -0.10 5.05 -13.88
N ASP A 45 -0.59 4.30 -12.88
CA ASP A 45 -0.24 4.53 -11.48
C ASP A 45 1.29 4.62 -11.34
N ARG A 46 1.76 5.75 -10.83
CA ARG A 46 3.19 5.99 -10.63
C ARG A 46 3.54 5.59 -9.21
N PHE A 47 4.16 4.44 -9.07
CA PHE A 47 4.82 4.05 -7.82
C PHE A 47 6.09 4.85 -7.64
N ARG A 48 6.32 5.37 -6.43
CA ARG A 48 7.57 6.06 -6.10
C ARG A 48 8.49 5.10 -5.37
N PHE A 49 9.17 4.27 -6.13
CA PHE A 49 10.18 3.38 -5.54
C PHE A 49 11.36 4.21 -5.08
N TYR A 50 11.61 4.13 -3.78
CA TYR A 50 12.71 4.77 -3.10
C TYR A 50 13.67 3.70 -2.58
N GLY A 51 14.93 4.07 -2.35
CA GLY A 51 15.93 3.21 -1.73
C GLY A 51 15.87 3.26 -0.21
N HIS A 52 16.75 2.48 0.42
CA HIS A 52 16.83 2.43 1.88
C HIS A 52 17.27 3.78 2.49
N GLU A 53 18.16 4.52 1.83
CA GLU A 53 18.61 5.83 2.31
C GLU A 53 17.44 6.83 2.37
N GLU A 54 16.57 6.83 1.37
CA GLU A 54 15.38 7.68 1.39
C GLU A 54 14.38 7.23 2.46
N PHE A 55 14.22 5.93 2.70
CA PHE A 55 13.43 5.41 3.82
C PHE A 55 13.95 5.97 5.15
N GLU A 56 15.26 5.88 5.41
CA GLU A 56 15.89 6.39 6.63
C GLU A 56 15.69 7.91 6.75
N ALA A 57 15.82 8.65 5.65
CA ALA A 57 15.67 10.11 5.64
C ALA A 57 14.24 10.58 5.97
N VAL A 58 13.22 9.73 5.74
CA VAL A 58 11.82 10.07 6.02
C VAL A 58 11.24 9.35 7.25
N CYS A 59 12.04 8.50 7.92
CA CYS A 59 11.62 7.79 9.12
C CYS A 59 11.23 8.80 10.21
N ASP A 60 10.11 8.53 10.90
CA ASP A 60 9.50 9.42 11.91
C ASP A 60 9.09 10.83 11.43
N LEU A 61 9.29 11.16 10.15
CA LEU A 61 8.88 12.44 9.59
C LEU A 61 7.35 12.47 9.45
N ARG A 62 6.72 13.41 10.17
CA ARG A 62 5.27 13.50 10.22
C ARG A 62 4.67 13.72 8.82
N GLY A 63 3.84 12.76 8.39
CA GLY A 63 3.14 12.82 7.10
C GLY A 63 3.94 12.30 5.92
N ALA A 64 5.16 11.78 6.14
CA ALA A 64 5.87 11.02 5.13
C ALA A 64 5.15 9.70 4.83
N VAL A 65 5.20 9.32 3.56
CA VAL A 65 4.73 8.03 3.08
C VAL A 65 5.78 7.46 2.14
N TYR A 66 5.91 6.13 2.16
CA TYR A 66 6.95 5.40 1.45
C TYR A 66 6.34 4.25 0.66
N ASP A 67 6.74 4.10 -0.61
CA ASP A 67 6.36 2.97 -1.46
C ASP A 67 7.60 2.09 -1.69
N PHE A 68 7.43 0.76 -1.66
CA PHE A 68 8.51 -0.16 -1.97
C PHE A 68 8.03 -1.46 -2.61
N VAL A 69 8.96 -2.11 -3.29
CA VAL A 69 8.84 -3.48 -3.78
C VAL A 69 9.97 -4.31 -3.21
N GLY A 70 9.69 -5.55 -2.83
CA GLY A 70 10.73 -6.44 -2.34
C GLY A 70 10.29 -7.88 -2.19
N HIS A 71 11.26 -8.73 -1.91
CA HIS A 71 11.07 -10.15 -1.70
C HIS A 71 10.57 -10.43 -0.30
N ILE A 72 9.48 -11.20 -0.21
CA ILE A 72 8.98 -11.69 1.07
C ILE A 72 9.96 -12.77 1.57
N LYS A 73 10.47 -12.60 2.79
CA LYS A 73 11.36 -13.57 3.45
C LYS A 73 10.62 -14.37 4.50
N LEU A 74 9.86 -13.68 5.35
CA LEU A 74 9.10 -14.28 6.43
C LEU A 74 7.69 -13.67 6.49
N VAL A 75 6.72 -14.48 6.89
CA VAL A 75 5.37 -14.03 7.27
C VAL A 75 5.10 -14.55 8.67
N ASN A 76 4.79 -13.67 9.62
CA ASN A 76 4.60 -13.98 11.04
C ASN A 76 5.72 -14.84 11.63
N GLU A 77 6.98 -14.47 11.35
CA GLU A 77 8.19 -15.20 11.78
C GLU A 77 8.37 -16.61 11.17
N GLN A 78 7.52 -17.01 10.21
CA GLN A 78 7.63 -18.27 9.49
C GLN A 78 8.34 -18.08 8.15
N VAL A 79 9.24 -18.99 7.81
CA VAL A 79 9.97 -18.99 6.54
C VAL A 79 9.03 -19.34 5.40
N LEU A 80 9.15 -18.56 4.33
CA LEU A 80 8.36 -18.72 3.12
C LEU A 80 8.86 -19.93 2.31
N ASN A 81 8.33 -21.11 2.62
CA ASN A 81 8.57 -22.35 1.88
C ASN A 81 7.26 -22.88 1.30
N ASP A 82 7.32 -23.87 0.40
CA ASP A 82 6.16 -24.47 -0.30
C ASP A 82 5.05 -25.03 0.63
N GLY A 83 5.32 -25.13 1.94
CA GLY A 83 4.38 -25.59 2.96
C GLY A 83 3.85 -24.50 3.89
N ILE A 84 4.07 -23.20 3.63
CA ILE A 84 3.53 -22.15 4.52
C ILE A 84 2.00 -22.10 4.41
N VAL A 85 1.33 -22.68 5.40
CA VAL A 85 -0.13 -22.64 5.51
C VAL A 85 -0.48 -21.53 6.49
N LEU A 86 -0.99 -20.43 5.95
CA LEU A 86 -1.61 -19.39 6.77
C LEU A 86 -2.95 -19.94 7.29
N ASP A 87 -3.06 -20.28 8.57
CA ASP A 87 -4.26 -20.92 9.14
C ASP A 87 -5.50 -20.02 9.04
N GLU A 88 -6.70 -20.60 8.95
CA GLU A 88 -7.95 -19.84 9.08
C GLU A 88 -8.18 -19.33 10.51
N GLY A 89 -7.68 -20.06 11.52
CA GLY A 89 -7.63 -19.58 12.91
C GLY A 89 -6.79 -18.31 13.06
N ASP A 90 -5.68 -18.22 12.33
CA ASP A 90 -4.88 -16.99 12.23
C ASP A 90 -5.70 -15.86 11.59
N LYS A 91 -6.48 -16.11 10.54
CA LYS A 91 -7.31 -15.08 9.88
C LYS A 91 -8.36 -14.45 10.81
N ALA A 92 -8.91 -15.22 11.75
CA ALA A 92 -9.89 -14.75 12.75
C ALA A 92 -9.25 -14.09 13.98
N SER A 93 -7.98 -14.39 14.25
CA SER A 93 -7.21 -13.94 15.42
C SER A 93 -6.27 -12.74 15.12
N THR A 94 -5.69 -12.66 13.91
CA THR A 94 -4.64 -11.69 13.61
C THR A 94 -5.22 -10.33 13.24
N ARG A 95 -5.29 -9.46 14.25
CA ARG A 95 -5.35 -8.00 14.07
C ARG A 95 -4.14 -7.45 13.30
N ARG A 96 -3.05 -8.22 13.22
CA ARG A 96 -1.77 -7.83 12.62
C ARG A 96 -1.09 -8.97 11.87
N VAL A 97 -0.51 -8.68 10.70
CA VAL A 97 0.46 -9.55 10.02
C VAL A 97 1.81 -8.85 10.00
N LEU A 98 2.87 -9.58 10.36
CA LEU A 98 4.25 -9.10 10.25
C LEU A 98 4.92 -9.76 9.04
N VAL A 99 5.34 -8.95 8.07
CA VAL A 99 6.04 -9.43 6.88
C VAL A 99 7.46 -8.91 6.90
N HIS A 100 8.43 -9.81 6.73
CA HIS A 100 9.82 -9.42 6.51
C HIS A 100 10.07 -9.30 5.01
N VAL A 101 10.47 -8.12 4.56
CA VAL A 101 10.64 -7.82 3.13
C VAL A 101 12.06 -7.34 2.87
N GLN A 102 12.74 -7.97 1.92
CA GLN A 102 14.05 -7.52 1.44
C GLN A 102 13.87 -6.73 0.14
N THR A 103 14.19 -5.44 0.16
CA THR A 103 14.24 -4.61 -1.05
C THR A 103 15.54 -4.85 -1.83
N HIS A 104 15.62 -4.37 -3.07
CA HIS A 104 16.83 -4.52 -3.90
C HIS A 104 18.04 -3.86 -3.22
N ASP A 105 19.10 -4.64 -2.96
CA ASP A 105 20.32 -4.25 -2.25
C ASP A 105 20.13 -3.64 -0.84
N GLY A 106 18.91 -3.67 -0.31
CA GLY A 106 18.56 -3.12 0.99
C GLY A 106 18.56 -4.15 2.11
N PRO A 107 18.51 -3.69 3.37
CA PRO A 107 18.31 -4.58 4.50
C PRO A 107 16.92 -5.22 4.47
N VAL A 108 16.73 -6.25 5.31
CA VAL A 108 15.40 -6.81 5.54
C VAL A 108 14.60 -5.86 6.44
N MET A 109 13.50 -5.33 5.90
CA MET A 109 12.58 -4.44 6.59
C MET A 109 11.39 -5.20 7.20
N LYS A 110 10.81 -4.68 8.29
CA LYS A 110 9.64 -5.23 8.96
C LYS A 110 8.38 -4.43 8.60
N LEU A 111 7.47 -5.04 7.86
CA LEU A 111 6.17 -4.48 7.51
C LEU A 111 5.09 -4.98 8.45
N ASN A 112 4.40 -4.06 9.13
CA ASN A 112 3.24 -4.39 9.96
C ASN A 112 1.95 -4.01 9.23
N LEU A 113 1.16 -5.01 8.85
CA LEU A 113 -0.18 -4.84 8.28
C LEU A 113 -1.21 -5.01 9.38
N TRP A 114 -2.26 -4.19 9.37
CA TRP A 114 -3.31 -4.20 10.40
C TRP A 114 -4.69 -4.32 9.78
N ASP A 115 -5.63 -4.89 10.55
CA ASP A 115 -7.06 -4.96 10.26
C ASP A 115 -7.33 -5.39 8.80
N LYS A 116 -8.00 -4.54 8.01
CA LYS A 116 -8.34 -4.84 6.61
C LYS A 116 -7.11 -5.16 5.75
N ALA A 117 -5.98 -4.49 5.94
CA ALA A 117 -4.78 -4.76 5.15
C ALA A 117 -4.18 -6.14 5.46
N ALA A 118 -4.27 -6.58 6.72
CA ALA A 118 -3.90 -7.94 7.11
C ALA A 118 -4.86 -8.98 6.50
N THR A 119 -6.18 -8.73 6.56
CA THR A 119 -7.18 -9.63 5.96
C THR A 119 -7.00 -9.75 4.44
N ASP A 120 -6.86 -8.62 3.74
CA ASP A 120 -6.66 -8.58 2.28
C ASP A 120 -5.37 -9.31 1.88
N PHE A 121 -4.30 -9.18 2.67
CA PHE A 121 -3.04 -9.89 2.45
C PHE A 121 -3.24 -11.41 2.51
N TYR A 122 -3.88 -11.93 3.56
CA TYR A 122 -4.15 -13.37 3.68
C TYR A 122 -4.98 -13.91 2.52
N GLU A 123 -6.01 -13.18 2.10
CA GLU A 123 -6.89 -13.59 1.00
C GLU A 123 -6.12 -13.68 -0.32
N LYS A 124 -5.33 -12.65 -0.64
CA LYS A 124 -4.51 -12.64 -1.85
C LYS A 124 -3.40 -13.69 -1.79
N PHE A 125 -2.77 -13.88 -0.63
CA PHE A 125 -1.72 -14.86 -0.44
C PHE A 125 -2.24 -16.29 -0.67
N LYS A 126 -3.39 -16.65 -0.10
CA LYS A 126 -4.04 -17.94 -0.32
C LYS A 126 -4.52 -18.13 -1.76
N ALA A 127 -5.07 -17.09 -2.38
CA ALA A 127 -5.59 -17.15 -3.75
C ALA A 127 -4.49 -17.31 -4.82
N HIS A 128 -3.22 -17.01 -4.50
CA HIS A 128 -2.14 -17.00 -5.49
C HIS A 128 -1.77 -18.41 -6.01
N GLY A 129 -2.17 -19.48 -5.32
CA GLY A 129 -1.98 -20.88 -5.73
C GLY A 129 -0.54 -21.41 -5.62
N ASN A 130 0.45 -20.53 -5.71
CA ASN A 130 1.87 -20.75 -5.40
C ASN A 130 2.31 -19.80 -4.29
N THR A 131 3.39 -20.12 -3.60
CA THR A 131 4.00 -19.26 -2.57
C THR A 131 4.44 -17.91 -3.17
N PRO A 132 3.75 -16.78 -2.85
CA PRO A 132 4.09 -15.46 -3.41
C PRO A 132 5.44 -14.96 -2.90
N SER A 133 6.39 -14.67 -3.79
CA SER A 133 7.76 -14.31 -3.40
C SER A 133 8.05 -12.81 -3.37
N VAL A 134 7.16 -11.98 -3.92
CA VAL A 134 7.33 -10.52 -4.06
C VAL A 134 6.09 -9.79 -3.57
N ILE A 135 6.28 -8.65 -2.91
CA ILE A 135 5.20 -7.75 -2.49
C ILE A 135 5.50 -6.32 -2.98
N LEU A 136 4.46 -5.67 -3.48
CA LEU A 136 4.42 -4.22 -3.72
C LEU A 136 3.58 -3.58 -2.62
N VAL A 137 4.13 -2.59 -1.94
CA VAL A 137 3.46 -1.88 -0.86
C VAL A 137 3.54 -0.39 -1.11
N THR A 138 2.41 0.29 -1.00
CA THR A 138 2.31 1.74 -1.21
C THR A 138 1.81 2.42 0.05
N THR A 139 2.15 3.70 0.20
CA THR A 139 1.65 4.61 1.23
C THR A 139 1.95 4.15 2.67
N VAL A 140 3.12 3.55 2.86
CA VAL A 140 3.56 3.05 4.19
C VAL A 140 4.06 4.19 5.04
N ASN A 141 3.70 4.20 6.32
CA ASN A 141 4.28 5.11 7.29
C ASN A 141 5.64 4.57 7.76
N PRO A 142 6.77 5.24 7.45
CA PRO A 142 8.10 4.76 7.83
C PRO A 142 8.34 5.00 9.34
N LYS A 143 8.76 3.94 10.04
CA LYS A 143 9.06 3.90 11.49
C LYS A 143 10.18 2.92 11.77
#